data_AF-A0A0K6G0I1-F1
#
_entry.id   AF-A0A0K6G0I1-F1
#
_cell.length_a   1.000
_cell.length_b   1.000
_cell.length_c   1.000
_cell.angle_alpha   90.00
_cell.angle_beta   90.00
_cell.angle_gamma   90.00
#
_symmetry.space_group_name_H-M   'P 1'
#
loop_
_entity.id
_entity.type
_entity.pdbx_description
1 polymer ?
#
loop_
_entity_poly.entity_id
_entity_poly.type
_entity_poly.pdbx_seq_one_letter_code
_entity_poly.pdbx_strand_id
1 'polypeptide(L)'
;MIFESQLVAILASSPKLRVLHIETGIQGCTSLDHHIEPVFLEELEELDIIQEDKDFAFGNFLRWIAPGPKPLRLNFYGLPDEAGPVEFCARANVTRFFIEEFTSSESFVRMIRHSPWLEILAIKSDQNDEYNDLESILPSIDQQYPNEFAPKTQVDTLLLIDFTGIFFEDIQAVVDAYSVKRLLIRSTSISYEVEDEWKVTDDPQEIKAKLSLSWNILQDLLHTNLRVGGATEFIVTAHATLPSYF
;
A
#
# COMPACT_ATOMS: atom_id res chain seq x y z
N MET A 1 -26.47 5.21 1.36
CA MET A 1 -26.26 6.48 0.63
C MET A 1 -26.52 7.65 1.54
N ILE A 2 -25.57 8.58 1.63
CA ILE A 2 -25.58 9.80 2.46
C ILE A 2 -25.18 11.00 1.59
N PHE A 3 -25.69 12.21 1.86
CA PHE A 3 -25.22 13.41 1.14
C PHE A 3 -23.88 13.92 1.69
N GLU A 4 -23.07 14.56 0.84
CA GLU A 4 -21.80 15.22 1.25
C GLU A 4 -21.99 16.09 2.50
N SER A 5 -22.98 16.98 2.49
CA SER A 5 -23.23 17.91 3.61
C SER A 5 -23.57 17.20 4.92
N GLN A 6 -24.25 16.06 4.84
CA GLN A 6 -24.57 15.25 6.01
C GLN A 6 -23.32 14.58 6.56
N LEU A 7 -22.46 14.04 5.70
CA LEU A 7 -21.21 13.43 6.12
C LEU A 7 -20.27 14.47 6.76
N VAL A 8 -20.10 15.64 6.13
CA VAL A 8 -19.32 16.75 6.70
C VAL A 8 -19.85 17.14 8.08
N ALA A 9 -21.18 17.23 8.25
CA ALA A 9 -21.78 17.54 9.55
C ALA A 9 -21.52 16.46 10.61
N ILE A 10 -21.53 15.18 10.22
CA ILE A 10 -21.20 14.04 11.10
C ILE A 10 -19.74 14.12 11.56
N LEU A 11 -18.81 14.33 10.61
CA LEU A 11 -17.38 14.47 10.91
C LEU A 11 -17.13 15.67 11.83
N ALA A 12 -17.73 16.82 11.52
CA ALA A 12 -17.57 18.05 12.32
C ALA A 12 -18.15 17.92 13.74
N SER A 13 -19.20 17.10 13.92
CA SER A 13 -19.77 16.80 15.23
C SER A 13 -18.92 15.82 16.04
N SER A 14 -17.91 15.19 15.42
CA SER A 14 -17.11 14.10 16.00
C SER A 14 -15.60 14.36 15.86
N PRO A 15 -15.05 15.51 16.32
CA PRO A 15 -13.64 15.87 16.08
C PRO A 15 -12.63 14.92 16.74
N LYS A 16 -13.06 14.13 17.74
CA LYS A 16 -12.25 13.13 18.44
C LYS A 16 -12.41 11.72 17.88
N LEU A 17 -12.98 11.58 16.69
CA LEU A 17 -13.13 10.30 16.01
C LEU A 17 -11.75 9.69 15.77
N ARG A 18 -11.57 8.44 16.23
CA ARG A 18 -10.30 7.70 16.07
C ARG A 18 -10.33 6.72 14.90
N VAL A 19 -11.50 6.16 14.61
CA VAL A 19 -11.71 5.15 13.58
C VAL A 19 -12.86 5.62 12.70
N LEU A 20 -12.62 5.68 11.39
CA LEU A 20 -13.64 5.99 10.40
C LEU A 20 -13.66 4.88 9.36
N HIS A 21 -14.76 4.14 9.31
CA HIS A 21 -15.00 3.14 8.30
C HIS A 21 -16.16 3.58 7.41
N ILE A 22 -15.94 3.64 6.10
CA ILE A 22 -16.92 4.08 5.12
C ILE A 22 -17.12 3.01 4.05
N GLU A 23 -18.34 2.52 4.02
CA GLU A 23 -18.87 1.52 3.09
C GLU A 23 -20.22 2.03 2.56
N THR A 24 -20.25 3.28 2.07
CA THR A 24 -21.47 3.87 1.50
C THR A 24 -21.13 4.84 0.39
N GLY A 25 -21.90 4.78 -0.70
CA GLY A 25 -21.90 5.83 -1.70
C GLY A 25 -22.32 7.18 -1.10
N ILE A 26 -21.60 8.24 -1.47
CA ILE A 26 -21.90 9.62 -1.10
C ILE A 26 -22.52 10.33 -2.30
N GLN A 27 -23.66 10.97 -2.06
CA GLN A 27 -24.41 11.71 -3.08
C GLN A 27 -24.16 13.20 -2.99
N GLY A 28 -24.37 13.88 -4.11
CA GLY A 28 -24.28 15.34 -4.19
C GLY A 28 -22.85 15.84 -3.97
N CYS A 29 -21.85 15.05 -4.35
CA CYS A 29 -20.46 15.47 -4.30
C CYS A 29 -20.26 16.72 -5.15
N THR A 30 -19.77 17.78 -4.53
CA THR A 30 -19.28 18.97 -5.22
C THR A 30 -18.15 18.60 -6.18
N SER A 31 -17.95 19.35 -7.27
CA SER A 31 -16.89 19.01 -8.23
C SER A 31 -15.50 19.13 -7.60
N LEU A 32 -14.52 18.39 -8.12
CA LEU A 32 -13.12 18.43 -7.64
C LEU A 32 -12.53 19.85 -7.65
N ASP A 33 -12.98 20.72 -8.56
CA ASP A 33 -12.53 22.11 -8.69
C ASP A 33 -13.03 23.04 -7.57
N HIS A 34 -14.04 22.61 -6.80
CA HIS A 34 -14.55 23.41 -5.69
C HIS A 34 -13.60 23.30 -4.49
N HIS A 35 -13.16 24.45 -3.99
CA HIS A 35 -12.42 24.52 -2.74
C HIS A 35 -13.32 24.11 -1.58
N ILE A 36 -12.88 23.13 -0.79
CA ILE A 36 -13.57 22.67 0.41
C ILE A 36 -12.62 22.79 1.59
N GLU A 37 -13.14 23.32 2.70
CA GLU A 37 -12.41 23.32 3.97
C GLU A 37 -12.52 21.93 4.60
N PRO A 38 -11.40 21.18 4.73
CA PRO A 38 -11.44 19.84 5.31
C PRO A 38 -11.80 19.91 6.80
N VAL A 39 -12.56 18.92 7.27
CA VAL A 39 -12.84 18.75 8.70
C VAL A 39 -11.61 18.19 9.38
N PHE A 40 -11.11 18.89 10.40
CA PHE A 40 -9.98 18.46 11.19
C PHE A 40 -10.38 17.34 12.17
N LEU A 41 -9.75 16.18 12.02
CA LEU A 41 -9.95 15.00 12.87
C LEU A 41 -8.65 14.70 13.62
N GLU A 42 -8.46 15.40 14.75
CA GLU A 42 -7.21 15.40 15.53
C GLU A 42 -6.76 14.00 15.96
N GLU A 43 -7.73 13.16 16.31
CA GLU A 43 -7.51 11.86 16.93
C GLU A 43 -7.61 10.70 15.93
N LEU A 44 -7.76 10.95 14.63
CA LEU A 44 -7.93 9.91 13.62
C LEU A 44 -6.67 9.04 13.52
N GLU A 45 -6.84 7.74 13.70
CA GLU A 45 -5.78 6.72 13.71
C GLU A 45 -6.05 5.62 12.68
N GLU A 46 -7.30 5.44 12.25
CA GLU A 46 -7.71 4.39 11.32
C GLU A 46 -8.77 4.92 10.35
N LEU A 47 -8.50 4.76 9.06
CA LEU A 47 -9.40 5.13 7.99
C LEU A 47 -9.54 3.96 7.02
N ASP A 48 -10.73 3.37 7.01
CA ASP A 48 -11.09 2.25 6.15
C ASP A 48 -12.10 2.74 5.11
N ILE A 49 -11.78 2.57 3.84
CA ILE A 49 -12.65 3.02 2.75
C ILE A 49 -12.88 1.86 1.79
N ILE A 50 -14.14 1.47 1.70
CA ILE A 50 -14.63 0.40 0.83
C ILE A 50 -15.44 1.01 -0.29
N GLN A 51 -14.93 0.88 -1.52
CA GLN A 51 -15.59 1.32 -2.73
C GLN A 51 -16.31 0.14 -3.39
N GLU A 52 -17.59 -0.03 -3.11
CA GLU A 52 -18.41 -1.05 -3.80
C GLU A 52 -18.84 -0.62 -5.20
N ASP A 53 -18.91 0.69 -5.48
CA ASP A 53 -19.44 1.25 -6.72
C ASP A 53 -18.34 1.95 -7.54
N LYS A 54 -18.15 1.50 -8.79
CA LYS A 54 -17.15 2.05 -9.73
C LYS A 54 -17.47 3.49 -10.13
N ASP A 55 -18.73 3.92 -10.05
CA ASP A 55 -19.15 5.28 -10.38
C ASP A 55 -18.84 6.28 -9.24
N PHE A 56 -18.33 5.79 -8.11
CA PHE A 56 -17.99 6.61 -6.96
C PHE A 56 -16.58 7.22 -7.07
N ALA A 57 -16.50 8.52 -7.36
CA ALA A 57 -15.23 9.24 -7.39
C ALA A 57 -14.67 9.46 -5.96
N PHE A 58 -13.85 8.50 -5.53
CA PHE A 58 -13.24 8.34 -4.21
C PHE A 58 -12.54 9.60 -3.65
N GLY A 59 -11.76 10.31 -4.47
CA GLY A 59 -10.93 11.44 -4.04
C GLY A 59 -11.74 12.63 -3.57
N ASN A 60 -13.03 12.68 -3.93
CA ASN A 60 -13.95 13.67 -3.39
C ASN A 60 -14.13 13.56 -1.89
N PHE A 61 -14.06 12.35 -1.32
CA PHE A 61 -14.27 12.14 0.10
C PHE A 61 -13.03 12.51 0.92
N LEU A 62 -11.85 12.06 0.50
CA LEU A 62 -10.62 12.28 1.26
C LEU A 62 -10.26 13.76 1.42
N ARG A 63 -10.59 14.61 0.45
CA ARG A 63 -10.41 16.08 0.57
C ARG A 63 -11.23 16.71 1.70
N TRP A 64 -12.29 16.06 2.18
CA TRP A 64 -13.08 16.55 3.32
C TRP A 64 -12.44 16.26 4.67
N ILE A 65 -11.33 15.51 4.72
CA ILE A 65 -10.65 15.15 5.96
C ILE A 65 -9.26 15.77 5.99
N ALA A 66 -8.98 16.44 7.10
CA ALA A 66 -7.63 16.78 7.55
C ALA A 66 -7.30 15.95 8.80
N PRO A 67 -6.49 14.89 8.68
CA PRO A 67 -6.07 14.12 9.85
C PRO A 67 -5.18 14.95 10.78
N GLY A 68 -5.21 14.61 12.06
CA GLY A 68 -4.25 15.12 13.04
C GLY A 68 -2.84 14.54 12.87
N PRO A 69 -1.91 14.85 13.81
CA PRO A 69 -0.52 14.40 13.74
C PRO A 69 -0.33 12.92 14.10
N LYS A 70 -1.37 12.21 14.54
CA LYS A 70 -1.27 10.82 14.97
C LYS A 70 -0.92 9.89 13.81
N PRO A 71 -0.16 8.80 14.06
CA PRO A 71 0.06 7.74 13.09
C PRO A 71 -1.28 7.21 12.56
N LEU A 72 -1.46 7.26 11.24
CA LEU A 72 -2.67 6.83 10.57
C LEU A 72 -2.43 5.49 9.86
N ARG A 73 -3.38 4.57 10.05
CA ARG A 73 -3.58 3.40 9.19
C ARG A 73 -4.63 3.74 8.14
N LEU A 74 -4.24 3.64 6.88
CA LEU A 74 -5.15 3.80 5.74
C LEU A 74 -5.37 2.41 5.11
N ASN A 75 -6.63 1.96 5.09
CA ASN A 75 -7.05 0.79 4.35
C ASN A 75 -7.91 1.23 3.16
N PHE A 76 -7.52 0.80 1.97
CA PHE A 76 -8.11 1.21 0.73
C PHE A 76 -8.56 -0.02 -0.06
N TYR A 77 -9.85 -0.11 -0.34
CA TYR A 77 -10.45 -1.17 -1.16
C TYR A 77 -11.17 -0.51 -2.33
N GLY A 78 -10.57 -0.50 -3.52
CA GLY A 78 -11.15 0.15 -4.71
C GLY A 78 -10.11 0.62 -5.71
N LEU A 79 -10.43 1.61 -6.54
CA LEU A 79 -9.47 2.21 -7.48
C LEU A 79 -9.19 3.67 -7.10
N PRO A 80 -7.93 4.04 -6.77
CA PRO A 80 -7.61 5.42 -6.44
C PRO A 80 -7.82 6.31 -7.67
N ASP A 81 -8.52 7.43 -7.48
CA ASP A 81 -8.53 8.52 -8.44
C ASP A 81 -7.28 9.41 -8.27
N GLU A 82 -7.02 10.27 -9.25
CA GLU A 82 -5.65 10.77 -9.41
C GLU A 82 -5.22 11.86 -8.42
N ALA A 83 -6.15 12.66 -7.88
CA ALA A 83 -5.81 13.88 -7.16
C ALA A 83 -6.06 13.82 -5.64
N GLY A 84 -7.29 13.49 -5.23
CA GLY A 84 -7.70 13.54 -3.82
C GLY A 84 -6.87 12.66 -2.87
N PRO A 85 -6.55 11.41 -3.22
CA PRO A 85 -5.76 10.51 -2.37
C PRO A 85 -4.32 10.97 -2.17
N VAL A 86 -3.72 11.54 -3.22
CA VAL A 86 -2.35 12.06 -3.18
C VAL A 86 -2.27 13.25 -2.24
N GLU A 87 -3.18 14.22 -2.37
CA GLU A 87 -3.23 15.38 -1.47
C GLU A 87 -3.50 14.97 -0.02
N PHE A 88 -4.33 13.95 0.19
CA PHE A 88 -4.60 13.40 1.52
C PHE A 88 -3.35 12.81 2.15
N CYS A 89 -2.61 11.97 1.42
CA CYS A 89 -1.35 11.41 1.91
C CYS A 89 -0.35 12.51 2.25
N ALA A 90 -0.27 13.57 1.44
CA ALA A 90 0.66 14.68 1.65
C ALA A 90 0.46 15.45 2.97
N ARG A 91 -0.77 15.45 3.50
CA ARG A 91 -1.10 16.09 4.78
C ARG A 91 -1.26 15.11 5.94
N ALA A 92 -1.40 13.82 5.66
CA ALA A 92 -1.65 12.79 6.66
C ALA A 92 -0.34 12.15 7.13
N ASN A 93 -0.28 11.80 8.41
CA ASN A 93 0.82 10.98 8.93
C ASN A 93 0.56 9.49 8.68
N VAL A 94 0.49 9.09 7.40
CA VAL A 94 0.27 7.70 7.00
C VAL A 94 1.50 6.87 7.36
N THR A 95 1.33 5.95 8.29
CA THR A 95 2.39 5.02 8.74
C THR A 95 2.13 3.60 8.29
N ARG A 96 0.87 3.26 7.99
CA ARG A 96 0.49 1.96 7.46
C ARG A 96 -0.51 2.15 6.34
N PHE A 97 -0.25 1.55 5.20
CA PHE A 97 -1.09 1.66 4.04
C PHE A 97 -1.37 0.25 3.49
N PHE A 98 -2.63 -0.12 3.51
CA PHE A 98 -3.13 -1.37 2.94
C PHE A 98 -3.97 -1.02 1.71
N ILE A 99 -3.68 -1.67 0.60
CA ILE A 99 -4.42 -1.52 -0.63
C ILE A 99 -4.84 -2.90 -1.16
N GLU A 100 -6.10 -2.99 -1.55
CA GLU A 100 -6.69 -4.10 -2.28
C GLU A 100 -7.38 -3.53 -3.51
N GLU A 101 -7.21 -4.22 -4.63
CA GLU A 101 -7.57 -3.74 -5.97
C GLU A 101 -6.76 -2.50 -6.34
N PHE A 102 -6.00 -2.57 -7.42
CA PHE A 102 -5.28 -1.43 -7.95
C PHE A 102 -5.14 -1.63 -9.45
N THR A 103 -5.25 -0.53 -10.19
CA THR A 103 -4.69 -0.47 -11.54
C THR A 103 -3.28 0.10 -11.42
N SER A 104 -2.41 -0.24 -12.37
CA SER A 104 -1.08 0.37 -12.52
C SER A 104 -1.23 1.89 -12.61
N SER A 105 -1.24 2.57 -11.47
CA SER A 105 -1.62 3.97 -11.37
C SER A 105 -0.47 4.75 -10.77
N GLU A 106 0.01 5.71 -11.55
CA GLU A 106 0.92 6.78 -11.13
C GLU A 106 0.48 7.39 -9.78
N SER A 107 -0.83 7.44 -9.53
CA SER A 107 -1.44 7.91 -8.29
C SER A 107 -1.01 7.14 -7.06
N PHE A 108 -0.95 5.80 -7.11
CA PHE A 108 -0.54 4.99 -5.96
C PHE A 108 0.92 5.25 -5.57
N VAL A 109 1.81 5.33 -6.57
CA VAL A 109 3.22 5.70 -6.37
C VAL A 109 3.32 7.10 -5.75
N ARG A 110 2.53 8.05 -6.24
CA ARG A 110 2.47 9.41 -5.68
C ARG A 110 1.98 9.40 -4.23
N MET A 111 0.96 8.62 -3.89
CA MET A 111 0.49 8.47 -2.50
C MET A 111 1.59 7.97 -1.58
N ILE A 112 2.34 6.94 -1.99
CA ILE A 112 3.49 6.42 -1.23
C ILE A 112 4.56 7.49 -1.04
N ARG A 113 4.91 8.23 -2.11
CA ARG A 113 5.89 9.34 -2.04
C ARG A 113 5.47 10.45 -1.09
N HIS A 114 4.18 10.75 -1.06
CA HIS A 114 3.61 11.74 -0.16
C HIS A 114 3.41 11.22 1.27
N SER A 115 3.79 9.97 1.55
CA SER A 115 3.76 9.34 2.87
C SER A 115 5.17 9.08 3.40
N PRO A 116 5.94 10.12 3.79
CA PRO A 116 7.35 9.98 4.17
C PRO A 116 7.57 9.15 5.45
N TRP A 117 6.52 8.89 6.22
CA TRP A 117 6.53 8.10 7.45
C TRP A 117 5.98 6.68 7.26
N LEU A 118 5.78 6.25 6.01
CA LEU A 118 5.20 4.94 5.71
C LEU A 118 6.10 3.80 6.21
N GLU A 119 5.66 3.09 7.24
CA GLU A 119 6.38 1.95 7.80
C GLU A 119 5.93 0.65 7.16
N ILE A 120 4.61 0.46 6.97
CA ILE A 120 4.04 -0.78 6.46
C ILE A 120 3.26 -0.50 5.19
N LEU A 121 3.65 -1.14 4.10
CA LEU A 121 2.90 -1.20 2.86
C LEU A 121 2.40 -2.62 2.65
N ALA A 122 1.09 -2.80 2.57
CA ALA A 122 0.48 -4.08 2.27
C ALA A 122 -0.30 -3.98 0.97
N ILE A 123 0.00 -4.90 0.06
CA ILE A 123 -0.60 -4.96 -1.27
C ILE A 123 -1.24 -6.33 -1.40
N LYS A 124 -2.52 -6.34 -1.73
CA LYS A 124 -3.28 -7.55 -2.00
C LYS A 124 -3.72 -7.56 -3.46
N SER A 125 -3.41 -8.65 -4.16
CA SER A 125 -3.84 -8.87 -5.54
C SER A 125 -5.33 -9.24 -5.59
N ASP A 126 -6.04 -8.71 -6.58
CA ASP A 126 -7.33 -9.30 -6.98
C ASP A 126 -7.04 -10.58 -7.75
N GLN A 127 -7.69 -11.68 -7.37
CA GLN A 127 -7.54 -13.00 -7.99
C GLN A 127 -7.98 -13.01 -9.47
N ASN A 128 -8.67 -11.98 -9.92
CA ASN A 128 -9.17 -11.87 -11.30
C ASN A 128 -8.19 -11.22 -12.27
N ASP A 129 -7.09 -10.64 -11.79
CA ASP A 129 -6.21 -9.83 -12.62
C ASP A 129 -4.99 -10.63 -13.12
N GLU A 130 -4.73 -10.52 -14.43
CA GLU A 130 -3.54 -11.09 -15.11
C GLU A 130 -2.24 -10.33 -14.76
N TYR A 131 -2.31 -9.33 -13.88
CA TYR A 131 -1.19 -8.45 -13.51
C TYR A 131 -0.30 -9.10 -12.45
N ASN A 132 0.58 -9.99 -12.91
CA ASN A 132 1.67 -10.55 -12.09
C ASN A 132 2.91 -9.66 -12.01
N ASP A 133 2.87 -8.51 -12.67
CA ASP A 133 3.98 -7.57 -12.77
C ASP A 133 3.92 -6.60 -11.58
N LEU A 134 4.76 -6.84 -10.58
CA LEU A 134 4.84 -5.98 -9.39
C LEU A 134 5.51 -4.64 -9.72
N GLU A 135 6.35 -4.56 -10.76
CA GLU A 135 6.94 -3.32 -11.24
C GLU A 135 5.89 -2.39 -11.85
N SER A 136 4.83 -2.93 -12.46
CA SER A 136 3.70 -2.13 -12.96
C SER A 136 2.93 -1.41 -11.83
N ILE A 137 2.93 -1.99 -10.63
CA ILE A 137 2.23 -1.50 -9.44
C ILE A 137 3.11 -0.52 -8.68
N LEU A 138 4.37 -0.90 -8.51
CA LEU A 138 5.39 -0.18 -7.76
C LEU A 138 6.61 0.06 -8.65
N PRO A 139 6.48 0.91 -9.68
CA PRO A 139 7.58 1.19 -10.57
C PRO A 139 8.75 1.82 -9.82
N SER A 140 9.95 1.58 -10.33
CA SER A 140 11.17 2.19 -9.81
C SER A 140 11.04 3.72 -9.82
N ILE A 141 11.21 4.33 -8.64
CA ILE A 141 11.01 5.76 -8.40
C ILE A 141 11.86 6.63 -9.37
N ASP A 142 13.06 6.17 -9.68
CA ASP A 142 14.05 6.92 -10.48
C ASP A 142 13.67 7.05 -11.96
N GLN A 143 12.82 6.17 -12.50
CA GLN A 143 12.52 6.14 -13.93
C GLN A 143 11.49 7.19 -14.35
N GLN A 144 10.50 7.50 -13.49
CA GLN A 144 9.36 8.33 -13.90
C GLN A 144 9.57 9.84 -13.68
N TYR A 145 10.41 10.26 -12.72
CA TYR A 145 10.56 11.70 -12.36
C TYR A 145 12.01 12.08 -12.04
N PRO A 146 12.90 12.15 -13.05
CA PRO A 146 14.32 12.42 -12.84
C PRO A 146 14.63 13.81 -12.25
N ASN A 147 13.64 14.71 -12.16
CA ASN A 147 13.83 16.11 -11.74
C ASN A 147 13.30 16.43 -10.34
N GLU A 148 12.61 15.51 -9.66
CA GLU A 148 12.17 15.74 -8.28
C GLU A 148 13.20 15.17 -7.31
N PHE A 149 13.89 16.04 -6.56
CA PHE A 149 14.79 15.68 -5.47
C PHE A 149 14.03 15.11 -4.25
N ALA A 150 13.01 14.29 -4.48
CA ALA A 150 12.27 13.65 -3.42
C ALA A 150 13.20 12.67 -2.69
N PRO A 151 13.27 12.69 -1.35
CA PRO A 151 13.98 11.67 -0.61
C PRO A 151 13.40 10.29 -0.97
N LYS A 152 14.28 9.31 -1.15
CA LYS A 152 13.89 7.94 -1.46
C LYS A 152 12.90 7.47 -0.39
N THR A 153 11.67 7.13 -0.80
CA THR A 153 10.67 6.63 0.14
C THR A 153 11.16 5.31 0.72
N GLN A 154 11.26 5.26 2.04
CA GLN A 154 11.68 4.06 2.76
C GLN A 154 10.44 3.37 3.30
N VAL A 155 10.22 2.12 2.90
CA VAL A 155 9.20 1.26 3.49
C VAL A 155 9.90 0.30 4.44
N ASP A 156 9.47 0.22 5.70
CA ASP A 156 10.08 -0.73 6.63
C ASP A 156 9.64 -2.17 6.33
N THR A 157 8.34 -2.38 6.10
CA THR A 157 7.73 -3.69 5.83
C THR A 157 6.85 -3.64 4.60
N LEU A 158 7.16 -4.46 3.60
CA LEU A 158 6.30 -4.76 2.45
C LEU A 158 5.61 -6.10 2.68
N LEU A 159 4.28 -6.13 2.57
CA LEU A 159 3.46 -7.33 2.69
C LEU A 159 2.75 -7.59 1.36
N LEU A 160 3.03 -8.73 0.73
CA LEU A 160 2.41 -9.18 -0.52
C LEU A 160 1.43 -10.31 -0.22
N ILE A 161 0.16 -10.12 -0.62
CA ILE A 161 -0.94 -11.02 -0.27
C ILE A 161 -1.68 -11.50 -1.52
N ASP A 162 -1.93 -12.81 -1.58
CA ASP A 162 -2.81 -13.47 -2.57
C ASP A 162 -2.40 -13.29 -4.05
N PHE A 163 -1.11 -13.07 -4.32
CA PHE A 163 -0.61 -12.96 -5.70
C PHE A 163 -0.35 -14.31 -6.36
N THR A 164 -0.60 -14.43 -7.66
CA THR A 164 -0.41 -15.70 -8.40
C THR A 164 0.73 -15.62 -9.41
N GLY A 165 1.96 -15.90 -8.98
CA GLY A 165 3.11 -16.03 -9.87
C GLY A 165 3.81 -14.71 -10.16
N ILE A 166 3.98 -13.86 -9.14
CA ILE A 166 4.83 -12.66 -9.25
C ILE A 166 6.25 -13.05 -9.66
N PHE A 167 6.84 -12.33 -10.60
CA PHE A 167 8.24 -12.51 -10.94
C PHE A 167 9.17 -12.19 -9.78
N PHE A 168 10.09 -13.10 -9.49
CA PHE A 168 11.08 -12.95 -8.43
C PHE A 168 11.94 -11.69 -8.62
N GLU A 169 12.24 -11.34 -9.86
CA GLU A 169 12.98 -10.16 -10.26
C GLU A 169 12.24 -8.87 -9.89
N ASP A 170 10.92 -8.82 -10.06
CA ASP A 170 10.12 -7.64 -9.69
C ASP A 170 10.11 -7.43 -8.18
N ILE A 171 10.04 -8.52 -7.40
CA ILE A 171 10.14 -8.43 -5.93
C ILE A 171 11.46 -7.80 -5.54
N GLN A 172 12.58 -8.21 -6.16
CA GLN A 172 13.88 -7.62 -5.90
C GLN A 172 13.91 -6.14 -6.26
N ALA A 173 13.44 -5.79 -7.46
CA ALA A 173 13.39 -4.42 -7.94
C ALA A 173 12.63 -3.52 -6.98
N VAL A 174 11.47 -3.95 -6.48
CA VAL A 174 10.66 -3.19 -5.52
C VAL A 174 11.34 -3.09 -4.16
N VAL A 175 11.89 -4.18 -3.64
CA VAL A 175 12.58 -4.17 -2.34
C VAL A 175 13.77 -3.20 -2.38
N ASP A 176 14.53 -3.18 -3.49
CA ASP A 176 15.61 -2.23 -3.70
C ASP A 176 15.10 -0.79 -3.89
N ALA A 177 14.09 -0.58 -4.73
CA ALA A 177 13.54 0.74 -5.04
C ALA A 177 12.96 1.45 -3.80
N TYR A 178 12.34 0.71 -2.88
CA TYR A 178 11.71 1.25 -1.66
C TYR A 178 12.53 1.00 -0.39
N SER A 179 13.77 0.48 -0.54
CA SER A 179 14.68 0.15 0.58
C SER A 179 13.99 -0.68 1.68
N VAL A 180 13.22 -1.68 1.24
CA VAL A 180 12.39 -2.52 2.10
C VAL A 180 13.27 -3.30 3.07
N LYS A 181 12.96 -3.22 4.37
CA LYS A 181 13.66 -4.01 5.39
C LYS A 181 12.99 -5.34 5.67
N ARG A 182 11.68 -5.46 5.52
CA ARG A 182 10.96 -6.70 5.82
C ARG A 182 10.01 -7.01 4.68
N LEU A 183 10.11 -8.21 4.13
CA LEU A 183 9.23 -8.72 3.09
C LEU A 183 8.37 -9.84 3.68
N LEU A 184 7.07 -9.65 3.70
CA LEU A 184 6.11 -10.65 4.15
C LEU A 184 5.36 -11.17 2.93
N ILE A 185 5.28 -12.48 2.78
CA ILE A 185 4.61 -13.11 1.64
C ILE A 185 3.55 -14.04 2.22
N ARG A 186 2.30 -13.83 1.82
CA ARG A 186 1.15 -14.61 2.30
C ARG A 186 0.30 -15.06 1.13
N SER A 187 0.05 -16.37 1.05
CA SER A 187 -0.79 -16.98 0.00
C SER A 187 -0.36 -16.59 -1.42
N THR A 188 0.92 -16.29 -1.62
CA THR A 188 1.46 -15.79 -2.87
C THR A 188 2.40 -16.83 -3.46
N SER A 189 2.27 -17.08 -4.77
CA SER A 189 3.25 -17.86 -5.52
C SER A 189 4.21 -16.94 -6.29
N ILE A 190 5.44 -17.40 -6.47
CA ILE A 190 6.47 -16.67 -7.21
C ILE A 190 6.86 -17.43 -8.48
N SER A 191 7.13 -16.68 -9.54
CA SER A 191 7.65 -17.15 -10.82
C SER A 191 9.13 -16.80 -10.92
N TYR A 192 9.97 -17.73 -11.39
CA TYR A 192 11.39 -17.50 -11.58
C TYR A 192 11.96 -18.41 -12.70
N GLU A 193 13.03 -17.98 -13.35
CA GLU A 193 13.64 -18.72 -14.48
C GLU A 193 14.65 -19.77 -14.00
N VAL A 194 14.60 -20.98 -14.59
CA VAL A 194 15.58 -22.06 -14.41
C VAL A 194 15.81 -22.75 -15.73
N GLU A 195 17.07 -22.72 -16.22
CA GLU A 195 17.45 -23.43 -17.45
C GLU A 195 16.56 -23.07 -18.65
N ASP A 196 16.27 -21.78 -18.82
CA ASP A 196 15.39 -21.21 -19.86
C ASP A 196 13.90 -21.61 -19.75
N GLU A 197 13.47 -22.16 -18.61
CA GLU A 197 12.06 -22.44 -18.29
C GLU A 197 11.58 -21.65 -17.07
N TRP A 198 10.37 -21.08 -17.16
CA TRP A 198 9.72 -20.43 -16.03
C TRP A 198 9.11 -21.47 -15.09
N LYS A 199 9.47 -21.39 -13.81
CA LYS A 199 8.89 -22.20 -12.74
C LYS A 199 8.08 -21.32 -11.81
N VAL A 200 6.93 -21.84 -11.38
CA VAL A 200 6.08 -21.21 -10.37
C VAL A 200 6.08 -22.08 -9.13
N THR A 201 6.29 -21.48 -7.96
CA THR A 201 6.22 -22.18 -6.68
C THR A 201 5.43 -21.38 -5.65
N ASP A 202 4.58 -22.07 -4.90
CA ASP A 202 3.92 -21.59 -3.69
C ASP A 202 4.53 -22.24 -2.43
N ASP A 203 5.57 -23.08 -2.57
CA ASP A 203 6.23 -23.72 -1.44
C ASP A 203 7.04 -22.69 -0.65
N PRO A 204 6.71 -22.45 0.63
CA PRO A 204 7.37 -21.43 1.42
C PRO A 204 8.86 -21.67 1.64
N GLN A 205 9.31 -22.93 1.67
CA GLN A 205 10.73 -23.25 1.84
C GLN A 205 11.52 -22.94 0.58
N GLU A 206 10.96 -23.25 -0.59
CA GLU A 206 11.54 -22.90 -1.89
C GLU A 206 11.58 -21.38 -2.11
N ILE A 207 10.48 -20.67 -1.85
CA ILE A 207 10.40 -19.20 -1.89
C ILE A 207 11.50 -18.59 -1.01
N LYS A 208 11.60 -19.07 0.24
CA LYS A 208 12.64 -18.64 1.17
C LYS A 208 14.04 -18.90 0.61
N ALA A 209 14.31 -20.10 0.11
CA ALA A 209 15.62 -20.47 -0.40
C ALA A 209 16.04 -19.55 -1.56
N LYS A 210 15.10 -19.22 -2.47
CA LYS A 210 15.33 -18.28 -3.57
C LYS A 210 15.63 -16.87 -3.07
N LEU A 211 14.79 -16.32 -2.20
CA LEU A 211 15.02 -14.98 -1.63
C LEU A 211 16.33 -14.89 -0.85
N SER A 212 16.73 -15.97 -0.16
CA SER A 212 17.98 -16.01 0.63
C SER A 212 19.25 -16.09 -0.22
N LEU A 213 19.18 -16.64 -1.42
CA LEU A 213 20.35 -16.71 -2.31
C LEU A 213 20.69 -15.35 -2.92
N SER A 214 19.68 -14.55 -3.23
CA SER A 214 19.87 -13.23 -3.84
C SER A 214 20.06 -12.13 -2.80
N TRP A 215 19.46 -12.27 -1.63
CA TRP A 215 19.59 -11.32 -0.54
C TRP A 215 20.59 -11.84 0.48
N ASN A 216 21.86 -11.43 0.38
CA ASN A 216 22.97 -11.78 1.31
C ASN A 216 22.73 -11.37 2.79
N ILE A 217 21.51 -10.97 3.14
CA ILE A 217 21.15 -10.23 4.35
C ILE A 217 19.81 -10.74 4.94
N LEU A 218 19.52 -12.04 4.83
CA LEU A 218 18.41 -12.67 5.56
C LEU A 218 18.98 -13.45 6.74
N GLN A 219 18.85 -12.89 7.94
CA GLN A 219 19.37 -13.52 9.17
C GLN A 219 18.27 -14.16 10.02
N ASP A 220 17.01 -13.70 9.99
CA ASP A 220 15.97 -14.25 10.87
C ASP A 220 14.59 -14.36 10.21
N LEU A 221 13.98 -15.55 10.35
CA LEU A 221 12.54 -15.77 10.15
C LEU A 221 11.91 -16.11 11.49
N LEU A 222 10.88 -15.35 11.89
CA LEU A 222 9.94 -15.82 12.89
C LEU A 222 8.87 -16.65 12.17
N HIS A 223 8.88 -17.96 12.41
CA HIS A 223 7.77 -18.85 12.05
C HIS A 223 6.60 -18.60 12.99
N THR A 224 5.78 -17.59 12.74
CA THR A 224 4.42 -17.56 13.27
C THR A 224 3.54 -18.39 12.34
N ASN A 225 3.44 -19.69 12.62
CA ASN A 225 2.39 -20.55 12.04
C ASN A 225 1.02 -20.11 12.58
N LEU A 226 0.54 -18.93 12.22
CA LEU A 226 -0.83 -18.52 12.44
C LEU A 226 -1.66 -19.08 11.29
N ARG A 227 -2.08 -20.34 11.43
CA ARG A 227 -3.14 -20.90 10.58
C ARG A 227 -4.45 -20.17 10.92
N VAL A 228 -4.70 -19.06 10.25
CA VAL A 228 -6.01 -18.41 10.22
C VAL A 228 -6.62 -18.71 8.86
N GLY A 229 -7.55 -19.67 8.82
CA GLY A 229 -8.31 -20.01 7.59
C GLY A 229 -7.62 -20.94 6.59
N GLY A 230 -6.52 -21.61 6.94
CA GLY A 230 -5.85 -22.58 6.05
C GLY A 230 -4.78 -21.99 5.12
N ALA A 231 -4.65 -20.65 5.07
CA ALA A 231 -3.53 -19.97 4.45
C ALA A 231 -2.27 -20.06 5.33
N THR A 232 -1.10 -20.13 4.70
CA THR A 232 0.19 -20.15 5.39
C THR A 232 0.87 -18.79 5.24
N GLU A 233 1.37 -18.23 6.35
CA GLU A 233 2.00 -16.91 6.43
C GLU A 233 3.46 -17.07 6.82
N PHE A 234 4.37 -16.34 6.17
CA PHE A 234 5.78 -16.32 6.52
C PHE A 234 6.35 -14.91 6.45
N ILE A 235 7.26 -14.63 7.39
CA ILE A 235 7.81 -13.29 7.63
C ILE A 235 9.29 -13.29 7.27
N VAL A 236 9.67 -12.75 6.11
CA VAL A 236 11.08 -12.59 5.70
C VAL A 236 11.62 -11.25 6.20
N THR A 237 12.55 -11.27 7.15
CA THR A 237 13.18 -10.04 7.66
C THR A 237 14.57 -9.88 7.07
N ALA A 238 14.78 -8.77 6.35
CA ALA A 238 16.07 -8.32 5.88
C ALA A 238 16.67 -7.26 6.81
N HIS A 239 17.90 -7.46 7.24
CA HIS A 239 18.61 -6.47 8.07
C HIS A 239 19.58 -5.70 7.21
N ALA A 240 19.13 -4.73 6.42
CA ALA A 240 20.01 -3.92 5.57
C ALA A 240 21.28 -3.50 6.33
N THR A 241 22.40 -4.18 6.07
CA THR A 241 23.71 -3.75 6.55
C THR A 241 24.05 -2.54 5.70
N LEU A 242 23.88 -1.35 6.28
CA LEU A 242 24.39 -0.13 5.67
C LEU A 242 25.86 -0.38 5.33
N PRO A 243 26.30 -0.19 4.08
CA PRO A 243 27.71 -0.24 3.76
C PRO A 243 28.42 0.76 4.68
N SER A 244 29.32 0.23 5.52
CA SER A 244 30.15 1.02 6.41
C SER A 244 31.13 1.84 5.57
N TYR A 245 30.66 3.00 5.09
CA TYR A 245 31.51 4.01 4.52
C TYR A 245 32.13 4.81 5.69
N PHE A 246 33.34 4.39 6.07
CA PHE A 246 34.31 5.21 6.82
C PHE A 246 35.58 5.33 5.99
#